data_AF-A0A4Q6JEQ7-F1
#
_entry.id   AF-A0A4Q6JEQ7-F1
#
_cell.length_a   1.000
_cell.length_b   1.000
_cell.length_c   1.000
_cell.angle_alpha   90.00
_cell.angle_beta   90.00
_cell.angle_gamma   90.00
#
_symmetry.space_group_name_H-M   'P 1'
#
loop_
_entity.id
_entity.type
_entity.pdbx_description
1 polymer ?
#
loop_
_entity_poly.entity_id
_entity_poly.type
_entity_poly.pdbx_seq_one_letter_code
_entity_poly.pdbx_strand_id
1 'polypeptide(L)'
;MKYKLLAASILATLSTSAMSATYKLEELGGIEGAKFNYITDVSENGHIIGLANGLYKLPVDISYIDFTDSLIKDAYDTAKKQFELIDKEITFTLDDIENNDAVNTNADAHAFMVSFLTGRATDSEYQKLSSAIATRYTAEGSTEQVLFDEQSVDFDGLTRSTSNLLNAVTDDGVMVGWGSAPYEKTSFTQTDEDEEETHFLRDFISRAIVISADGVKVELAPEFDDFGGVSSANDIVKTANGYEVVGTVSTNIAADPLKDIEDKCDNEDEPVSDCVESYNRQYKTGIYNKQAVKWTLDSNLNITNTEMLGLGLTPKDDEDFAFRSNAIAINESGLIVGTSDVRYKGRDTRITMPVIFENGEVKEFIDQEDDWISGQPLAVNNDDVVVGYASKRIDGTNRTKFFYYDKKSDSVVFPTDYFSSSSSLANDINDNGIVVGEGETDIYNTSTRRREGFMYTIGEDKIVNLNDLLPCFEEDGETRFKYTVAEAKAINNNNEIFGVATKTVEKTDSFGNVVVDINGNTEYESVAVAVKLTPIDGNVEECQAEEVEQYERQSASFPWYALLLLPFAAARRIFRK
;
A
#
# COMPACT_ATOMS: atom_id res chain seq x y z
N MET A 1 22.48 45.40 -0.66
CA MET A 1 23.67 45.02 -1.45
C MET A 1 24.54 44.10 -0.61
N LYS A 2 24.78 42.88 -1.12
CA LYS A 2 26.03 42.09 -1.01
C LYS A 2 26.49 41.66 0.41
N TYR A 3 26.76 40.39 0.74
CA TYR A 3 26.71 39.09 0.05
C TYR A 3 26.77 37.96 1.11
N LYS A 4 26.12 36.84 0.77
CA LYS A 4 26.49 35.41 0.97
C LYS A 4 27.76 35.10 1.79
N LEU A 5 27.66 34.12 2.69
CA LEU A 5 28.49 32.89 2.76
C LEU A 5 28.40 32.25 4.15
N LEU A 6 27.78 31.07 4.25
CA LEU A 6 28.17 29.93 5.09
C LEU A 6 27.20 28.76 4.81
N ALA A 7 27.36 28.17 3.63
CA ALA A 7 26.94 26.81 3.32
C ALA A 7 28.07 26.26 2.45
N ALA A 8 29.12 25.78 3.13
CA ALA A 8 30.32 25.25 2.48
C ALA A 8 30.97 24.22 3.41
N SER A 9 30.43 23.00 3.39
CA SER A 9 31.21 21.78 3.62
C SER A 9 30.40 20.49 3.32
N ILE A 10 29.73 20.41 2.17
CA ILE A 10 29.35 19.12 1.53
C ILE A 10 29.41 19.34 0.02
N LEU A 11 30.61 19.32 -0.57
CA LEU A 11 30.75 19.45 -2.04
C LEU A 11 32.09 18.92 -2.56
N ALA A 12 32.69 17.97 -1.85
CA ALA A 12 33.95 17.38 -2.27
C ALA A 12 33.86 15.85 -2.21
N THR A 13 32.91 15.27 -2.97
CA THR A 13 33.06 14.01 -3.73
C THR A 13 31.77 13.51 -4.41
N LEU A 14 30.61 14.16 -4.24
CA LEU A 14 29.45 13.85 -5.08
C LEU A 14 29.68 14.48 -6.46
N SER A 15 29.98 13.66 -7.46
CA SER A 15 30.04 14.08 -8.85
C SER A 15 28.72 14.72 -9.23
N THR A 16 28.72 16.03 -9.48
CA THR A 16 27.63 16.72 -10.17
C THR A 16 27.62 16.23 -11.62
N SER A 17 27.09 15.03 -11.87
CA SER A 17 26.60 14.68 -13.20
C SER A 17 25.40 15.56 -13.45
N ALA A 18 25.65 16.67 -14.15
CA ALA A 18 24.64 17.54 -14.70
C ALA A 18 23.56 16.69 -15.38
N MET A 19 22.29 17.04 -15.13
CA MET A 19 21.10 16.38 -15.68
C MET A 19 20.98 16.57 -17.19
N SER A 20 21.88 15.92 -17.92
CA SER A 20 21.83 15.74 -19.37
C SER A 20 21.36 14.34 -19.74
N ALA A 21 21.19 13.42 -18.79
CA ALA A 21 20.66 12.09 -19.09
C ALA A 21 19.13 12.14 -19.19
N THR A 22 18.56 11.61 -20.27
CA THR A 22 17.13 11.27 -20.36
C THR A 22 16.92 9.84 -19.85
N TYR A 23 15.67 9.39 -19.69
CA TYR A 23 15.38 8.02 -19.25
C TYR A 23 14.74 7.18 -20.36
N LYS A 24 15.17 5.92 -20.44
CA LYS A 24 14.47 4.87 -21.18
C LYS A 24 13.58 4.09 -20.22
N LEU A 25 12.28 4.00 -20.50
CA LEU A 25 11.33 3.22 -19.71
C LEU A 25 11.12 1.83 -20.33
N GLU A 26 11.22 0.81 -19.50
CA GLU A 26 10.93 -0.59 -19.81
C GLU A 26 9.88 -1.13 -18.83
N GLU A 27 8.83 -1.77 -19.35
CA GLU A 27 7.86 -2.50 -18.52
C GLU A 27 8.45 -3.85 -18.11
N LEU A 28 8.45 -4.16 -16.82
CA LEU A 28 9.04 -5.39 -16.26
C LEU A 28 8.18 -6.65 -16.51
N GLY A 29 7.03 -6.48 -17.15
CA GLY A 29 5.97 -7.48 -17.25
C GLY A 29 5.10 -7.53 -15.99
N GLY A 30 4.13 -8.43 -16.01
CA GLY A 30 3.22 -8.67 -14.88
C GLY A 30 2.96 -10.15 -14.69
N ILE A 31 2.35 -10.51 -13.57
CA ILE A 31 2.04 -11.92 -13.30
C ILE A 31 0.81 -12.30 -14.11
N GLU A 32 0.87 -13.44 -14.80
CA GLU A 32 -0.29 -13.98 -15.49
C GLU A 32 -1.40 -14.23 -14.47
N GLY A 33 -2.62 -13.81 -14.81
CA GLY A 33 -3.75 -13.95 -13.88
C GLY A 33 -4.00 -12.73 -12.99
N ALA A 34 -3.22 -11.65 -13.06
CA ALA A 34 -3.50 -10.40 -12.33
C ALA A 34 -3.55 -9.17 -13.24
N LYS A 35 -4.32 -8.15 -12.83
CA LYS A 35 -4.52 -6.91 -13.61
C LYS A 35 -3.47 -5.84 -13.32
N PHE A 36 -3.09 -5.67 -12.05
CA PHE A 36 -2.24 -4.57 -11.61
C PHE A 36 -0.92 -5.12 -11.07
N ASN A 37 0.19 -4.42 -11.36
CA ASN A 37 1.52 -4.85 -10.96
C ASN A 37 2.30 -3.65 -10.40
N TYR A 38 2.91 -3.83 -9.24
CA TYR A 38 3.58 -2.80 -8.47
C TYR A 38 4.95 -3.29 -8.03
N ILE A 39 5.89 -2.37 -7.85
CA ILE A 39 7.20 -2.63 -7.27
C ILE A 39 7.14 -2.24 -5.80
N THR A 40 7.86 -2.98 -4.94
CA THR A 40 8.02 -2.60 -3.53
C THR A 40 9.46 -2.25 -3.21
N ASP A 41 10.42 -3.04 -3.67
CA ASP A 41 11.85 -2.80 -3.44
C ASP A 41 12.75 -3.47 -4.50
N VAL A 42 13.97 -2.95 -4.64
CA VAL A 42 14.99 -3.41 -5.59
C VAL A 42 16.39 -3.40 -4.98
N SER A 43 17.09 -4.52 -5.06
CA SER A 43 18.50 -4.60 -4.65
C SER A 43 19.46 -4.04 -5.71
N GLU A 44 20.70 -3.73 -5.32
CA GLU A 44 21.76 -3.26 -6.23
C GLU A 44 22.11 -4.30 -7.31
N ASN A 45 22.04 -5.59 -6.97
CA ASN A 45 22.19 -6.70 -7.93
C ASN A 45 20.95 -6.98 -8.80
N GLY A 46 19.89 -6.17 -8.70
CA GLY A 46 18.70 -6.27 -9.55
C GLY A 46 17.71 -7.36 -9.12
N HIS A 47 17.70 -7.75 -7.85
CA HIS A 47 16.57 -8.50 -7.29
C HIS A 47 15.40 -7.55 -7.09
N ILE A 48 14.27 -7.81 -7.75
CA ILE A 48 13.11 -6.93 -7.74
C ILE A 48 11.94 -7.69 -7.13
N ILE A 49 11.32 -7.11 -6.10
CA ILE A 49 10.12 -7.63 -5.45
C ILE A 49 8.96 -6.64 -5.60
N GLY A 50 7.75 -7.14 -5.47
CA GLY A 50 6.57 -6.32 -5.60
C GLY A 50 5.28 -6.97 -5.17
N LEU A 51 4.19 -6.41 -5.70
CA LEU A 51 2.83 -6.82 -5.44
C LEU A 51 2.07 -6.88 -6.75
N ALA A 52 1.27 -7.91 -6.96
CA ALA A 52 0.22 -7.92 -7.97
C ALA A 52 -1.15 -7.84 -7.31
N ASN A 53 -2.10 -7.19 -7.98
CA ASN A 53 -3.47 -7.05 -7.48
C ASN A 53 -4.49 -7.24 -8.63
N GLY A 54 -5.75 -7.50 -8.27
CA GLY A 54 -6.81 -7.78 -9.22
C GLY A 54 -6.63 -9.14 -9.88
N LEU A 55 -6.40 -10.18 -9.06
CA LEU A 55 -6.40 -11.57 -9.52
C LEU A 55 -7.72 -11.92 -10.20
N TYR A 56 -7.63 -12.53 -11.37
CA TYR A 56 -8.77 -13.13 -12.05
C TYR A 56 -9.13 -14.45 -11.39
N LYS A 57 -10.42 -14.84 -11.49
CA LYS A 57 -10.95 -16.11 -11.00
C LYS A 57 -10.60 -16.37 -9.53
N LEU A 58 -10.74 -15.35 -8.68
CA LEU A 58 -10.63 -15.54 -7.23
C LEU A 58 -11.54 -16.69 -6.77
N PRO A 59 -11.04 -17.62 -5.94
CA PRO A 59 -11.85 -18.74 -5.50
C PRO A 59 -12.94 -18.26 -4.55
N VAL A 60 -14.18 -18.65 -4.84
CA VAL A 60 -15.36 -18.31 -4.03
C VAL A 60 -15.99 -19.61 -3.54
N ASP A 61 -16.03 -19.79 -2.22
CA ASP A 61 -16.82 -20.85 -1.61
C ASP A 61 -18.26 -20.36 -1.43
N ILE A 62 -19.21 -21.06 -2.05
CA ILE A 62 -20.65 -20.78 -1.93
C ILE A 62 -21.37 -21.79 -1.04
N SER A 63 -20.68 -22.83 -0.56
CA SER A 63 -21.31 -23.97 0.12
C SER A 63 -21.96 -23.65 1.46
N TYR A 64 -21.57 -22.53 2.09
CA TYR A 64 -22.11 -22.05 3.36
C TYR A 64 -23.14 -20.91 3.20
N ILE A 65 -23.36 -20.42 1.97
CA ILE A 65 -24.19 -19.24 1.74
C ILE A 65 -25.66 -19.67 1.63
N ASP A 66 -26.52 -19.13 2.50
CA ASP A 66 -27.97 -19.24 2.34
C ASP A 66 -28.48 -18.25 1.28
N PHE A 67 -28.74 -18.75 0.07
CA PHE A 67 -29.30 -17.95 -1.04
C PHE A 67 -30.76 -17.52 -0.82
N THR A 68 -31.40 -18.02 0.24
CA THR A 68 -32.74 -17.57 0.65
C THR A 68 -32.71 -16.38 1.60
N ASP A 69 -31.53 -16.01 2.13
CA ASP A 69 -31.40 -14.88 3.04
C ASP A 69 -31.68 -13.53 2.35
N SER A 70 -32.20 -12.59 3.13
CA SER A 70 -32.55 -11.25 2.66
C SER A 70 -31.34 -10.44 2.21
N LEU A 71 -30.17 -10.61 2.83
CA LEU A 71 -28.97 -9.83 2.54
C LEU A 71 -28.46 -10.09 1.13
N ILE A 72 -28.41 -11.35 0.68
CA ILE A 72 -27.95 -11.69 -0.66
C ILE A 72 -29.00 -11.38 -1.74
N LYS A 73 -30.29 -11.52 -1.40
CA LYS A 73 -31.39 -11.09 -2.28
C LYS A 73 -31.36 -9.59 -2.54
N ASP A 74 -31.18 -8.78 -1.50
CA ASP A 74 -31.09 -7.32 -1.61
C ASP A 74 -29.84 -6.87 -2.37
N ALA A 75 -28.71 -7.57 -2.16
CA ALA A 75 -27.49 -7.34 -2.93
C ALA A 75 -27.69 -7.65 -4.42
N TYR A 76 -28.34 -8.77 -4.74
CA TYR A 76 -28.63 -9.17 -6.11
C TYR A 76 -29.61 -8.22 -6.81
N ASP A 77 -30.66 -7.76 -6.12
CA ASP A 77 -31.57 -6.75 -6.65
C ASP A 77 -30.90 -5.39 -6.87
N THR A 78 -29.87 -5.07 -6.06
CA THR A 78 -29.02 -3.91 -6.30
C THR A 78 -28.15 -4.09 -7.55
N ALA A 79 -27.55 -5.27 -7.72
CA ALA A 79 -26.78 -5.60 -8.93
C ALA A 79 -27.64 -5.51 -10.19
N LYS A 80 -28.87 -6.05 -10.18
CA LYS A 80 -29.82 -5.90 -11.31
C LYS A 80 -30.04 -4.44 -11.69
N LYS A 81 -30.31 -3.58 -10.71
CA LYS A 81 -30.50 -2.14 -10.97
C LYS A 81 -29.25 -1.49 -11.55
N GLN A 82 -28.05 -1.89 -11.10
CA GLN A 82 -26.80 -1.39 -11.67
C GLN A 82 -26.61 -1.81 -13.13
N PHE A 83 -26.93 -3.06 -13.46
CA PHE A 83 -26.90 -3.57 -14.84
C PHE A 83 -27.91 -2.82 -15.72
N GLU A 84 -29.14 -2.60 -15.24
CA GLU A 84 -30.15 -1.78 -15.93
C GLU A 84 -29.69 -0.33 -16.18
N LEU A 85 -28.97 0.28 -15.23
CA LEU A 85 -28.47 1.66 -15.36
C LEU A 85 -27.39 1.83 -16.43
N ILE A 86 -26.69 0.75 -16.79
CA ILE A 86 -25.65 0.75 -17.83
C ILE A 86 -26.10 0.03 -19.10
N ASP A 87 -27.41 -0.22 -19.24
CA ASP A 87 -28.03 -0.94 -20.36
C ASP A 87 -27.40 -2.34 -20.62
N LYS A 88 -26.88 -2.99 -19.57
CA LYS A 88 -26.29 -4.33 -19.63
C LYS A 88 -27.30 -5.38 -19.18
N GLU A 89 -27.47 -6.46 -19.95
CA GLU A 89 -28.30 -7.60 -19.56
C GLU A 89 -27.60 -8.42 -18.46
N ILE A 90 -28.33 -8.73 -17.37
CA ILE A 90 -27.84 -9.66 -16.35
C ILE A 90 -28.06 -11.10 -16.83
N THR A 91 -26.99 -11.89 -16.88
CA THR A 91 -26.99 -13.23 -17.50
C THR A 91 -26.97 -14.37 -16.49
N PHE A 92 -27.19 -14.09 -15.21
CA PHE A 92 -27.21 -15.07 -14.14
C PHE A 92 -28.30 -14.75 -13.10
N THR A 93 -28.72 -15.78 -12.37
CA THR A 93 -29.58 -15.69 -11.19
C THR A 93 -28.89 -16.25 -9.95
N LEU A 94 -29.46 -16.00 -8.76
CA LEU A 94 -28.99 -16.65 -7.53
C LEU A 94 -29.10 -18.18 -7.59
N ASP A 95 -30.16 -18.70 -8.24
CA ASP A 95 -30.32 -20.14 -8.47
C ASP A 95 -29.22 -20.69 -9.39
N ASP A 96 -28.78 -19.92 -10.38
CA ASP A 96 -27.65 -20.34 -11.23
C ASP A 96 -26.34 -20.40 -10.45
N ILE A 97 -26.13 -19.51 -9.47
CA ILE A 97 -24.96 -19.56 -8.58
C ILE A 97 -25.05 -20.80 -7.69
N GLU A 98 -26.17 -20.99 -7.00
CA GLU A 98 -26.37 -22.07 -6.03
C GLU A 98 -26.33 -23.46 -6.70
N ASN A 99 -27.03 -23.63 -7.82
CA ASN A 99 -27.35 -24.94 -8.38
C ASN A 99 -26.68 -25.24 -9.73
N ASN A 100 -26.15 -24.23 -10.44
CA ASN A 100 -25.58 -24.39 -11.79
C ASN A 100 -24.11 -23.92 -11.93
N ASP A 101 -23.40 -23.73 -10.81
CA ASP A 101 -21.97 -23.33 -10.78
C ASP A 101 -21.69 -22.04 -11.59
N ALA A 102 -22.63 -21.08 -11.59
CA ALA A 102 -22.45 -19.81 -12.30
C ALA A 102 -21.24 -19.03 -11.78
N VAL A 103 -20.85 -19.22 -10.51
CA VAL A 103 -19.68 -18.56 -9.93
C VAL A 103 -18.36 -18.89 -10.66
N ASN A 104 -18.23 -20.09 -11.24
CA ASN A 104 -17.03 -20.50 -11.99
C ASN A 104 -17.21 -20.46 -13.52
N THR A 105 -18.44 -20.27 -13.99
CA THR A 105 -18.77 -20.34 -15.42
C THR A 105 -19.28 -19.02 -16.02
N ASN A 106 -19.66 -18.05 -15.18
CA ASN A 106 -20.14 -16.73 -15.58
C ASN A 106 -19.37 -15.62 -14.86
N ALA A 107 -18.64 -14.78 -15.60
CA ALA A 107 -17.81 -13.72 -15.04
C ALA A 107 -18.62 -12.65 -14.25
N ASP A 108 -19.86 -12.36 -14.65
CA ASP A 108 -20.71 -11.41 -13.94
C ASP A 108 -21.22 -11.98 -12.62
N ALA A 109 -21.55 -13.27 -12.58
CA ALA A 109 -21.91 -13.98 -11.36
C ALA A 109 -20.72 -14.04 -10.39
N HIS A 110 -19.53 -14.34 -10.91
CA HIS A 110 -18.29 -14.32 -10.14
C HIS A 110 -17.99 -12.94 -9.55
N ALA A 111 -18.05 -11.89 -10.37
CA ALA A 111 -17.83 -10.51 -9.93
C ALA A 111 -18.86 -10.07 -8.88
N PHE A 112 -20.11 -10.51 -9.02
CA PHE A 112 -21.15 -10.29 -8.02
C PHE A 112 -20.79 -10.95 -6.67
N MET A 113 -20.38 -12.22 -6.68
CA MET A 113 -20.02 -12.92 -5.44
C MET A 113 -18.77 -12.35 -4.78
N VAL A 114 -17.74 -12.01 -5.55
CA VAL A 114 -16.54 -11.32 -5.02
C VAL A 114 -16.93 -9.99 -4.37
N SER A 115 -17.80 -9.21 -5.01
CA SER A 115 -18.30 -7.93 -4.47
C SER A 115 -19.12 -8.14 -3.19
N PHE A 116 -20.01 -9.14 -3.19
CA PHE A 116 -20.84 -9.51 -2.04
C PHE A 116 -19.99 -9.88 -0.82
N LEU A 117 -18.95 -10.69 -1.01
CA LEU A 117 -18.04 -11.13 0.07
C LEU A 117 -17.11 -10.01 0.52
N THR A 118 -16.56 -9.21 -0.41
CA THR A 118 -15.70 -8.06 -0.08
C THR A 118 -16.46 -7.02 0.75
N GLY A 119 -17.76 -6.83 0.50
CA GLY A 119 -18.64 -5.99 1.32
C GLY A 119 -18.82 -6.47 2.77
N ARG A 120 -18.32 -7.67 3.10
CA ARG A 120 -18.41 -8.36 4.41
C ARG A 120 -17.04 -8.76 4.94
N ALA A 121 -15.99 -8.06 4.51
CA ALA A 121 -14.62 -8.38 4.90
C ALA A 121 -14.37 -8.41 6.43
N THR A 122 -15.20 -7.73 7.24
CA THR A 122 -15.09 -7.72 8.71
C THR A 122 -16.04 -8.67 9.45
N ASP A 123 -16.95 -9.32 8.74
CA ASP A 123 -17.99 -10.18 9.31
C ASP A 123 -17.55 -11.64 9.26
N SER A 124 -17.16 -12.22 10.40
CA SER A 124 -16.50 -13.53 10.43
C SER A 124 -17.32 -14.64 9.78
N GLU A 125 -18.63 -14.51 9.62
CA GLU A 125 -19.46 -15.53 8.99
C GLU A 125 -19.22 -15.69 7.47
N TYR A 126 -18.53 -14.72 6.85
CA TYR A 126 -18.29 -14.70 5.42
C TYR A 126 -16.81 -14.84 5.05
N GLN A 127 -16.56 -15.58 3.97
CA GLN A 127 -15.25 -15.84 3.41
C GLN A 127 -14.47 -14.54 3.19
N LYS A 128 -13.20 -14.56 3.59
CA LYS A 128 -12.26 -13.46 3.36
C LYS A 128 -11.55 -13.65 2.03
N LEU A 129 -11.57 -12.61 1.20
CA LEU A 129 -10.94 -12.58 -0.11
C LEU A 129 -9.85 -11.51 -0.16
N SER A 130 -8.72 -11.90 -0.76
CA SER A 130 -7.58 -11.05 -1.04
C SER A 130 -7.16 -11.27 -2.49
N SER A 131 -7.22 -10.19 -3.26
CA SER A 131 -6.75 -10.16 -4.65
C SER A 131 -5.28 -9.79 -4.78
N ALA A 132 -4.60 -9.53 -3.65
CA ALA A 132 -3.24 -9.02 -3.61
C ALA A 132 -2.26 -10.14 -3.25
N ILE A 133 -1.21 -10.29 -4.07
CA ILE A 133 -0.16 -11.32 -3.89
C ILE A 133 1.21 -10.69 -4.01
N ALA A 134 2.17 -11.20 -3.24
CA ALA A 134 3.57 -10.80 -3.37
C ALA A 134 4.17 -11.41 -4.64
N THR A 135 5.00 -10.63 -5.34
CA THR A 135 5.63 -11.04 -6.60
C THR A 135 7.14 -10.87 -6.56
N ARG A 136 7.83 -11.71 -7.36
CA ARG A 136 9.25 -11.58 -7.69
C ARG A 136 9.38 -11.39 -9.19
N TYR A 137 10.15 -10.40 -9.62
CA TYR A 137 10.45 -10.18 -11.02
C TYR A 137 11.81 -10.80 -11.35
N THR A 138 11.86 -11.52 -12.46
CA THR A 138 13.03 -12.21 -12.99
C THR A 138 13.18 -11.88 -14.47
N ALA A 139 14.32 -12.26 -15.06
CA ALA A 139 14.52 -12.12 -16.50
C ALA A 139 13.51 -12.95 -17.34
N GLU A 140 12.88 -13.97 -16.76
CA GLU A 140 11.89 -14.83 -17.42
C GLU A 140 10.44 -14.33 -17.25
N GLY A 141 10.24 -13.23 -16.50
CA GLY A 141 8.93 -12.69 -16.14
C GLY A 141 8.74 -12.58 -14.63
N SER A 142 7.50 -12.46 -14.19
CA SER A 142 7.18 -12.37 -12.76
C SER A 142 6.51 -13.64 -12.24
N THR A 143 6.76 -13.95 -10.97
CA THR A 143 6.24 -15.15 -10.29
C THR A 143 5.67 -14.77 -8.94
N GLU A 144 4.68 -15.54 -8.46
CA GLU A 144 4.13 -15.37 -7.12
C GLU A 144 5.12 -15.86 -6.06
N GLN A 145 5.33 -15.06 -5.01
CA GLN A 145 6.01 -15.47 -3.79
C GLN A 145 4.97 -15.66 -2.69
N VAL A 146 4.53 -16.90 -2.48
CA VAL A 146 3.60 -17.22 -1.39
C VAL A 146 4.32 -17.00 -0.05
N LEU A 147 3.70 -16.27 0.88
CA LEU A 147 4.18 -16.08 2.26
C LEU A 147 3.47 -17.06 3.19
N PHE A 148 2.24 -16.75 3.57
CA PHE A 148 1.42 -17.53 4.52
C PHE A 148 0.16 -18.15 3.90
N ASP A 149 -0.14 -17.87 2.63
CA ASP A 149 -1.30 -18.49 1.98
C ASP A 149 -1.10 -20.01 1.85
N GLU A 150 -2.17 -20.76 2.05
CA GLU A 150 -2.16 -22.22 2.08
C GLU A 150 -3.16 -22.81 1.10
N GLN A 151 -3.00 -24.10 0.78
CA GLN A 151 -3.97 -24.79 -0.08
C GLN A 151 -5.30 -24.92 0.66
N SER A 152 -6.38 -24.48 0.02
CA SER A 152 -7.72 -24.64 0.56
C SER A 152 -8.15 -26.11 0.57
N VAL A 153 -8.91 -26.49 1.60
CA VAL A 153 -9.59 -27.80 1.65
C VAL A 153 -10.97 -27.75 1.01
N ASP A 154 -11.54 -26.55 0.82
CA ASP A 154 -12.91 -26.34 0.34
C ASP A 154 -12.98 -26.18 -1.19
N PHE A 155 -11.88 -25.77 -1.83
CA PHE A 155 -11.79 -25.54 -3.28
C PHE A 155 -10.37 -25.74 -3.80
N ASP A 156 -10.23 -25.83 -5.13
CA ASP A 156 -8.91 -25.93 -5.77
C ASP A 156 -8.20 -24.57 -5.80
N GLY A 157 -7.02 -24.52 -5.18
CA GLY A 157 -6.14 -23.36 -5.14
C GLY A 157 -5.80 -22.94 -3.71
N LEU A 158 -5.07 -21.82 -3.61
CA LEU A 158 -4.74 -21.19 -2.34
C LEU A 158 -5.98 -20.54 -1.73
N THR A 159 -6.04 -20.39 -0.40
CA THR A 159 -7.19 -19.78 0.28
C THR A 159 -7.54 -18.39 -0.23
N ARG A 160 -6.54 -17.64 -0.74
CA ARG A 160 -6.67 -16.24 -1.19
C ARG A 160 -7.32 -15.37 -0.10
N SER A 161 -6.96 -15.62 1.16
CA SER A 161 -7.53 -14.94 2.32
C SER A 161 -6.48 -14.18 3.15
N THR A 162 -5.22 -14.23 2.72
CA THR A 162 -4.08 -13.63 3.43
C THR A 162 -3.78 -12.22 2.94
N SER A 163 -3.32 -11.37 3.85
CA SER A 163 -2.57 -10.16 3.50
C SER A 163 -1.11 -10.53 3.40
N ASN A 164 -0.43 -10.24 2.28
CA ASN A 164 0.98 -10.55 2.08
C ASN A 164 1.71 -9.34 1.50
N LEU A 165 2.82 -8.94 2.11
CA LEU A 165 3.65 -7.86 1.61
C LEU A 165 5.13 -8.19 1.83
N LEU A 166 5.92 -8.14 0.76
CA LEU A 166 7.38 -8.10 0.85
C LEU A 166 7.80 -6.64 0.87
N ASN A 167 8.67 -6.26 1.80
CA ASN A 167 9.06 -4.87 2.02
C ASN A 167 10.48 -4.56 1.54
N ALA A 168 11.42 -5.50 1.68
CA ALA A 168 12.82 -5.27 1.32
C ALA A 168 13.51 -6.55 0.83
N VAL A 169 14.54 -6.38 -0.01
CA VAL A 169 15.34 -7.47 -0.58
C VAL A 169 16.83 -7.14 -0.63
N THR A 170 17.66 -8.08 -0.17
CA THR A 170 19.11 -7.95 -0.20
C THR A 170 19.71 -8.33 -1.55
N ASP A 171 20.98 -7.96 -1.75
CA ASP A 171 21.77 -8.26 -2.94
C ASP A 171 22.03 -9.74 -3.25
N ASP A 172 21.80 -10.62 -2.28
CA ASP A 172 21.83 -12.07 -2.46
C ASP A 172 20.43 -12.68 -2.54
N GLY A 173 19.38 -11.85 -2.60
CA GLY A 173 18.01 -12.26 -2.83
C GLY A 173 17.24 -12.73 -1.59
N VAL A 174 17.73 -12.44 -0.38
CA VAL A 174 16.98 -12.66 0.85
C VAL A 174 15.97 -11.54 1.00
N MET A 175 14.71 -11.90 1.21
CA MET A 175 13.59 -10.96 1.28
C MET A 175 13.00 -10.94 2.68
N VAL A 176 12.46 -9.80 3.08
CA VAL A 176 11.67 -9.67 4.31
C VAL A 176 10.34 -9.01 4.04
N GLY A 177 9.40 -9.27 4.95
CA GLY A 177 8.10 -8.67 4.89
C GLY A 177 7.22 -9.15 6.03
N TRP A 178 5.92 -9.14 5.78
CA TRP A 178 4.94 -9.66 6.72
C TRP A 178 3.71 -10.18 5.99
N GLY A 179 2.94 -11.02 6.68
CA GLY A 179 1.60 -11.38 6.22
C GLY A 179 0.70 -11.82 7.36
N SER A 180 -0.56 -12.12 7.05
CA SER A 180 -1.51 -12.68 8.01
C SER A 180 -1.62 -14.19 7.85
N ALA A 181 -2.10 -14.89 8.88
CA ALA A 181 -2.53 -16.26 8.75
C ALA A 181 -3.69 -16.34 7.73
N PRO A 182 -3.82 -17.47 7.00
CA PRO A 182 -5.00 -17.73 6.19
C PRO A 182 -6.22 -17.87 7.10
N TYR A 183 -7.39 -17.59 6.55
CA TYR A 183 -8.66 -17.85 7.22
C TYR A 183 -9.10 -19.29 7.00
N GLU A 184 -9.48 -19.95 8.08
CA GLU A 184 -10.03 -21.30 8.09
C GLU A 184 -11.52 -21.27 8.39
N LYS A 185 -12.26 -22.09 7.66
CA LYS A 185 -13.69 -22.29 7.84
C LYS A 185 -13.93 -23.17 9.07
N THR A 186 -14.58 -22.62 10.08
CA THR A 186 -14.80 -23.21 11.40
C THR A 186 -16.28 -23.20 11.73
N SER A 187 -16.80 -24.30 12.25
CA SER A 187 -18.17 -24.35 12.81
C SER A 187 -18.17 -23.87 14.26
N PHE A 188 -19.16 -23.05 14.63
CA PHE A 188 -19.37 -22.56 15.97
C PHE A 188 -20.84 -22.72 16.37
N THR A 189 -21.11 -22.93 17.65
CA THR A 189 -22.47 -22.99 18.19
C THR A 189 -22.50 -22.12 19.42
N GLN A 190 -23.37 -21.12 19.41
CA GLN A 190 -23.57 -20.24 20.56
C GLN A 190 -24.10 -21.03 21.76
N THR A 191 -23.77 -20.59 22.98
CA THR A 191 -23.96 -21.39 24.21
C THR A 191 -25.44 -21.73 24.52
N ASP A 192 -26.39 -20.96 24.00
CA ASP A 192 -27.84 -21.17 24.16
C ASP A 192 -28.58 -21.43 22.84
N GLU A 193 -27.86 -21.71 21.76
CA GLU A 193 -28.44 -22.04 20.45
C GLU A 193 -28.11 -23.47 20.03
N ASP A 194 -28.94 -24.04 19.16
CA ASP A 194 -28.76 -25.40 18.61
C ASP A 194 -28.29 -25.38 17.15
N GLU A 195 -28.17 -24.19 16.55
CA GLU A 195 -27.78 -24.00 15.15
C GLU A 195 -26.26 -23.77 15.05
N GLU A 196 -25.61 -24.49 14.14
CA GLU A 196 -24.19 -24.30 13.86
C GLU A 196 -24.01 -23.17 12.85
N GLU A 197 -23.23 -22.16 13.23
CA GLU A 197 -22.81 -21.05 12.39
C GLU A 197 -21.44 -21.36 11.78
N THR A 198 -21.18 -20.85 10.57
CA THR A 198 -19.87 -20.94 9.93
C THR A 198 -19.13 -19.65 10.18
N HIS A 199 -17.90 -19.71 10.69
CA HIS A 199 -16.99 -18.57 10.82
C HIS A 199 -15.69 -18.82 10.06
N PHE A 200 -15.10 -17.75 9.56
CA PHE A 200 -13.78 -17.70 8.96
C PHE A 200 -12.86 -17.03 9.97
N LEU A 201 -11.98 -17.83 10.59
CA LEU A 201 -11.08 -17.42 11.67
C LEU A 201 -9.63 -17.60 11.26
N ARG A 202 -8.69 -16.90 11.90
CA ARG A 202 -7.26 -17.00 11.61
C ARG A 202 -6.43 -16.99 12.89
N ASP A 203 -5.26 -17.62 12.84
CA ASP A 203 -4.38 -17.77 14.00
C ASP A 203 -3.69 -16.48 14.46
N PHE A 204 -3.33 -15.61 13.50
CA PHE A 204 -2.68 -14.33 13.80
C PHE A 204 -3.01 -13.25 12.77
N ILE A 205 -3.00 -12.01 13.24
CA ILE A 205 -3.32 -10.83 12.43
C ILE A 205 -2.16 -10.46 11.49
N SER A 206 -0.93 -10.52 12.00
CA SER A 206 0.27 -10.14 11.27
C SER A 206 1.53 -10.78 11.85
N ARG A 207 2.34 -11.39 10.99
CA ARG A 207 3.60 -12.07 11.31
C ARG A 207 4.68 -11.65 10.34
N ALA A 208 5.81 -11.22 10.89
CA ALA A 208 7.03 -10.93 10.15
C ALA A 208 7.64 -12.23 9.61
N ILE A 209 8.26 -12.14 8.44
CA ILE A 209 8.86 -13.29 7.75
C ILE A 209 10.15 -12.88 7.04
N VAL A 210 11.13 -13.77 7.07
CA VAL A 210 12.33 -13.73 6.24
C VAL A 210 12.28 -14.91 5.27
N ILE A 211 12.58 -14.67 4.00
CA ILE A 211 12.58 -15.67 2.95
C ILE A 211 13.95 -15.68 2.29
N SER A 212 14.63 -16.82 2.31
CA SER A 212 15.90 -16.98 1.61
C SER A 212 15.72 -16.91 0.08
N ALA A 213 16.83 -16.75 -0.65
CA ALA A 213 16.80 -16.71 -2.11
C ALA A 213 16.18 -17.97 -2.75
N ASP A 214 16.39 -19.14 -2.13
CA ASP A 214 15.83 -20.44 -2.51
C ASP A 214 14.43 -20.72 -1.95
N GLY A 215 13.82 -19.77 -1.22
CA GLY A 215 12.43 -19.82 -0.79
C GLY A 215 12.17 -20.45 0.58
N VAL A 216 13.21 -20.69 1.38
CA VAL A 216 13.07 -21.11 2.79
C VAL A 216 12.49 -19.96 3.58
N LYS A 217 11.38 -20.24 4.28
CA LYS A 217 10.63 -19.27 5.08
C LYS A 217 10.98 -19.41 6.56
N VAL A 218 11.27 -18.29 7.21
CA VAL A 218 11.48 -18.21 8.67
C VAL A 218 10.58 -17.12 9.22
N GLU A 219 9.64 -17.50 10.09
CA GLU A 219 8.81 -16.56 10.81
C GLU A 219 9.59 -15.86 11.91
N LEU A 220 9.37 -14.56 12.05
CA LEU A 220 9.87 -13.75 13.16
C LEU A 220 8.70 -13.47 14.12
N ALA A 221 8.30 -14.50 14.86
CA ALA A 221 7.23 -14.39 15.86
C ALA A 221 7.61 -13.39 16.97
N PRO A 222 6.65 -12.59 17.48
CA PRO A 222 6.87 -11.80 18.68
C PRO A 222 7.01 -12.74 19.89
N GLU A 223 7.75 -12.32 20.93
CA GLU A 223 7.81 -13.07 22.19
C GLU A 223 6.45 -13.06 22.92
N PHE A 224 5.69 -11.96 22.78
CA PHE A 224 4.32 -11.86 23.26
C PHE A 224 3.35 -12.20 22.12
N ASP A 225 2.74 -13.39 22.20
CA ASP A 225 1.90 -14.01 21.17
C ASP A 225 0.48 -14.38 21.64
N ASP A 226 0.01 -13.87 22.78
CA ASP A 226 -1.39 -13.98 23.18
C ASP A 226 -2.29 -13.46 22.04
N PHE A 227 -3.31 -14.24 21.69
CA PHE A 227 -4.18 -14.03 20.51
C PHE A 227 -3.40 -13.81 19.19
N GLY A 228 -2.28 -14.51 19.04
CA GLY A 228 -1.42 -14.53 17.85
C GLY A 228 -0.29 -13.49 17.85
N GLY A 229 -0.39 -12.47 18.71
CA GLY A 229 0.51 -11.31 18.71
C GLY A 229 0.56 -10.59 17.35
N VAL A 230 1.51 -9.65 17.23
CA VAL A 230 1.79 -8.95 15.97
C VAL A 230 3.30 -8.83 15.78
N SER A 231 3.78 -9.13 14.58
CA SER A 231 5.09 -8.70 14.13
C SER A 231 5.10 -8.30 12.66
N SER A 232 5.99 -7.37 12.29
CA SER A 232 6.24 -7.01 10.90
C SER A 232 7.71 -6.68 10.69
N ALA A 233 8.30 -7.13 9.57
CA ALA A 233 9.65 -6.77 9.14
C ALA A 233 9.56 -5.78 7.97
N ASN A 234 10.25 -4.65 8.09
CA ASN A 234 10.17 -3.55 7.14
C ASN A 234 11.42 -3.41 6.28
N ASP A 235 12.60 -3.74 6.81
CA ASP A 235 13.85 -3.60 6.07
C ASP A 235 14.91 -4.60 6.55
N ILE A 236 15.88 -4.90 5.69
CA ILE A 236 16.94 -5.88 5.90
C ILE A 236 18.26 -5.42 5.31
N VAL A 237 19.33 -5.58 6.07
CA VAL A 237 20.71 -5.42 5.58
C VAL A 237 21.51 -6.69 5.77
N LYS A 238 22.33 -7.03 4.78
CA LYS A 238 23.29 -8.12 4.87
C LYS A 238 24.53 -7.65 5.60
N THR A 239 24.99 -8.44 6.57
CA THR A 239 26.22 -8.19 7.31
C THR A 239 27.26 -9.27 7.05
N ALA A 240 28.48 -9.10 7.57
CA ALA A 240 29.53 -10.11 7.47
C ALA A 240 29.16 -11.45 8.14
N ASN A 241 28.22 -11.45 9.10
CA ASN A 241 27.88 -12.63 9.91
C ASN A 241 26.46 -13.16 9.65
N GLY A 242 25.71 -12.58 8.70
CA GLY A 242 24.31 -12.92 8.45
C GLY A 242 23.51 -11.68 8.06
N TYR A 243 22.43 -11.39 8.77
CA TYR A 243 21.49 -10.31 8.43
C TYR A 243 21.03 -9.54 9.66
N GLU A 244 20.73 -8.27 9.49
CA GLU A 244 19.98 -7.47 10.46
C GLU A 244 18.65 -7.06 9.83
N VAL A 245 17.55 -7.35 10.52
CA VAL A 245 16.18 -7.07 10.08
C VAL A 245 15.55 -6.13 11.09
N VAL A 246 14.87 -5.09 10.62
CA VAL A 246 14.18 -4.13 11.49
C VAL A 246 12.68 -4.13 11.26
N GLY A 247 11.93 -3.81 12.30
CA GLY A 247 10.49 -3.85 12.24
C GLY A 247 9.78 -3.44 13.52
N THR A 248 8.66 -4.10 13.81
CA THR A 248 7.87 -3.91 15.03
C THR A 248 7.31 -5.24 15.54
N VAL A 249 7.18 -5.36 16.87
CA VAL A 249 6.57 -6.52 17.56
C VAL A 249 5.64 -6.07 18.68
N SER A 250 4.61 -6.87 18.98
CA SER A 250 3.81 -6.77 20.19
C SER A 250 4.63 -7.10 21.44
N THR A 251 4.31 -6.43 22.54
CA THR A 251 4.98 -6.63 23.84
C THR A 251 4.01 -7.02 24.95
N ASN A 252 2.78 -6.53 24.89
CA ASN A 252 1.63 -6.93 25.69
C ASN A 252 0.35 -6.32 25.08
N ILE A 253 -0.81 -6.65 25.65
CA ILE A 253 -2.08 -5.96 25.39
C ILE A 253 -2.20 -4.76 26.33
N ALA A 254 -2.68 -3.63 25.81
CA ALA A 254 -2.93 -2.44 26.63
C ALA A 254 -4.11 -2.65 27.59
N ALA A 255 -4.11 -1.97 28.74
CA ALA A 255 -5.02 -2.28 29.84
C ALA A 255 -6.51 -2.08 29.50
N ASP A 256 -6.86 -1.03 28.77
CA ASP A 256 -8.24 -0.76 28.33
C ASP A 256 -8.76 -1.90 27.42
N PRO A 257 -8.09 -2.23 26.29
CA PRO A 257 -8.49 -3.37 25.47
C PRO A 257 -8.49 -4.72 26.20
N LEU A 258 -7.50 -4.96 27.08
CA LEU A 258 -7.40 -6.22 27.80
C LEU A 258 -8.63 -6.44 28.68
N LYS A 259 -9.07 -5.39 29.38
CA LYS A 259 -10.27 -5.45 30.21
C LYS A 259 -11.52 -5.80 29.39
N ASP A 260 -11.72 -5.14 28.24
CA ASP A 260 -12.86 -5.44 27.38
C ASP A 260 -12.81 -6.88 26.85
N ILE A 261 -11.63 -7.38 26.48
CA ILE A 261 -11.43 -8.76 26.04
C ILE A 261 -11.77 -9.75 27.17
N GLU A 262 -11.24 -9.53 28.38
CA GLU A 262 -11.50 -10.40 29.54
C GLU A 262 -12.97 -10.39 29.97
N ASP A 263 -13.67 -9.25 29.82
CA ASP A 263 -15.07 -9.09 30.20
C ASP A 263 -16.05 -9.62 29.12
N LYS A 264 -15.62 -9.76 27.86
CA LYS A 264 -16.53 -9.99 26.71
C LYS A 264 -16.18 -11.13 25.76
N CYS A 265 -14.91 -11.50 25.62
CA CYS A 265 -14.52 -12.57 24.69
C CYS A 265 -14.52 -13.92 25.40
N ASP A 266 -15.71 -14.38 25.80
CA ASP A 266 -15.92 -15.56 26.65
C ASP A 266 -16.31 -16.84 25.88
N ASN A 267 -16.41 -16.75 24.54
CA ASN A 267 -16.80 -17.83 23.65
C ASN A 267 -18.27 -18.27 23.81
N GLU A 268 -19.15 -17.41 24.34
CA GLU A 268 -20.58 -17.70 24.45
C GLU A 268 -21.38 -17.29 23.22
N ASP A 269 -21.23 -16.03 22.78
CA ASP A 269 -21.95 -15.43 21.66
C ASP A 269 -21.18 -15.50 20.32
N GLU A 270 -19.84 -15.56 20.37
CA GLU A 270 -18.97 -15.61 19.18
C GLU A 270 -17.62 -16.29 19.49
N PRO A 271 -16.86 -16.78 18.49
CA PRO A 271 -15.52 -17.29 18.71
C PRO A 271 -14.58 -16.22 19.31
N VAL A 272 -13.74 -16.61 20.28
CA VAL A 272 -12.79 -15.69 20.96
C VAL A 272 -11.93 -14.91 19.97
N SER A 273 -11.42 -15.56 18.91
CA SER A 273 -10.57 -14.91 17.91
C SER A 273 -11.31 -13.83 17.11
N ASP A 274 -12.60 -14.02 16.84
CA ASP A 274 -13.41 -13.00 16.17
C ASP A 274 -13.67 -11.80 17.09
N CYS A 275 -14.07 -12.06 18.34
CA CYS A 275 -14.24 -11.02 19.36
C CYS A 275 -12.98 -10.16 19.52
N VAL A 276 -11.81 -10.79 19.68
CA VAL A 276 -10.52 -10.10 19.82
C VAL A 276 -10.18 -9.30 18.57
N GLU A 277 -10.42 -9.85 17.37
CA GLU A 277 -10.16 -9.12 16.14
C GLU A 277 -11.10 -7.91 15.98
N SER A 278 -12.37 -8.04 16.40
CA SER A 278 -13.34 -6.94 16.47
C SER A 278 -12.81 -5.80 17.34
N TYR A 279 -12.33 -6.09 18.56
CA TYR A 279 -11.71 -5.08 19.42
C TYR A 279 -10.45 -4.47 18.81
N ASN A 280 -9.59 -5.28 18.18
CA ASN A 280 -8.41 -4.75 17.49
C ASN A 280 -8.75 -3.76 16.38
N ARG A 281 -9.90 -3.92 15.71
CA ARG A 281 -10.40 -2.95 14.72
C ARG A 281 -11.06 -1.72 15.36
N GLN A 282 -11.77 -1.89 16.48
CA GLN A 282 -12.47 -0.80 17.18
C GLN A 282 -11.51 0.16 17.89
N TYR A 283 -10.44 -0.36 18.49
CA TYR A 283 -9.41 0.44 19.13
C TYR A 283 -8.53 1.14 18.08
N LYS A 284 -8.51 2.48 18.11
CA LYS A 284 -7.82 3.32 17.11
C LYS A 284 -6.33 2.96 16.90
N THR A 285 -5.65 2.48 17.93
CA THR A 285 -4.23 2.09 17.89
C THR A 285 -4.01 0.57 17.85
N GLY A 286 -5.09 -0.20 17.75
CA GLY A 286 -5.10 -1.65 18.02
C GLY A 286 -5.04 -1.94 19.52
N ILE A 287 -5.08 -3.23 19.85
CA ILE A 287 -5.05 -3.69 21.25
C ILE A 287 -3.64 -3.82 21.84
N TYR A 288 -2.63 -4.06 20.99
CA TYR A 288 -1.27 -4.35 21.42
C TYR A 288 -0.42 -3.10 21.59
N ASN A 289 0.33 -3.02 22.69
CA ASN A 289 1.53 -2.18 22.72
C ASN A 289 2.58 -2.78 21.80
N LYS A 290 3.11 -1.95 20.91
CA LYS A 290 4.10 -2.36 19.91
C LYS A 290 5.40 -1.59 20.06
N GLN A 291 6.51 -2.27 19.91
CA GLN A 291 7.83 -1.65 19.93
C GLN A 291 8.63 -1.96 18.68
N ALA A 292 9.40 -0.97 18.26
CA ALA A 292 10.42 -1.11 17.23
C ALA A 292 11.45 -2.15 17.68
N VAL A 293 11.87 -3.00 16.76
CA VAL A 293 12.76 -4.14 17.04
C VAL A 293 13.81 -4.29 15.95
N LYS A 294 14.97 -4.81 16.32
CA LYS A 294 15.99 -5.33 15.42
C LYS A 294 16.24 -6.81 15.73
N TRP A 295 16.08 -7.66 14.72
CA TRP A 295 16.51 -9.06 14.77
C TRP A 295 17.88 -9.19 14.12
N THR A 296 18.79 -9.93 14.75
CA THR A 296 20.05 -10.35 14.15
C THR A 296 19.97 -11.83 13.80
N LEU A 297 20.17 -12.16 12.54
CA LEU A 297 20.11 -13.52 12.03
C LEU A 297 21.49 -13.99 11.58
N ASP A 298 21.78 -15.27 11.74
CA ASP A 298 22.97 -15.89 11.12
C ASP A 298 22.77 -16.11 9.61
N SER A 299 23.79 -16.60 8.92
CA SER A 299 23.71 -16.89 7.47
C SER A 299 22.71 -18.00 7.09
N ASN A 300 22.20 -18.77 8.05
CA ASN A 300 21.15 -19.76 7.85
C ASN A 300 19.77 -19.23 8.27
N LEU A 301 19.65 -17.92 8.50
CA LEU A 301 18.43 -17.24 8.95
C LEU A 301 17.95 -17.66 10.35
N ASN A 302 18.83 -18.20 11.21
CA ASN A 302 18.48 -18.41 12.61
C ASN A 302 18.59 -17.10 13.38
N ILE A 303 17.58 -16.78 14.19
CA ILE A 303 17.61 -15.62 15.08
C ILE A 303 18.69 -15.87 16.16
N THR A 304 19.67 -14.97 16.22
CA THR A 304 20.75 -14.99 17.22
C THR A 304 20.59 -13.91 18.30
N ASN A 305 19.86 -12.84 17.98
CA ASN A 305 19.54 -11.76 18.91
C ASN A 305 18.23 -11.06 18.51
N THR A 306 17.53 -10.51 19.50
CA THR A 306 16.36 -9.65 19.33
C THR A 306 16.51 -8.45 20.26
N GLU A 307 16.61 -7.26 19.68
CA GLU A 307 16.86 -6.00 20.39
C GLU A 307 15.64 -5.09 20.27
N MET A 308 15.04 -4.74 21.41
CA MET A 308 13.94 -3.78 21.47
C MET A 308 14.51 -2.36 21.46
N LEU A 309 14.07 -1.55 20.50
CA LEU A 309 14.61 -0.21 20.25
C LEU A 309 13.90 0.89 21.06
N GLY A 310 12.80 0.55 21.72
CA GLY A 310 12.11 1.41 22.68
C GLY A 310 11.09 2.39 22.08
N LEU A 311 10.67 3.35 22.90
CA LEU A 311 9.66 4.37 22.59
C LEU A 311 10.26 5.78 22.77
N GLY A 312 9.81 6.72 21.95
CA GLY A 312 10.13 8.16 22.00
C GLY A 312 9.41 8.93 23.11
N LEU A 313 8.68 8.22 23.97
CA LEU A 313 8.10 8.77 25.19
C LEU A 313 8.11 7.72 26.30
N THR A 314 7.91 8.16 27.53
CA THR A 314 7.55 7.30 28.65
C THR A 314 6.03 7.35 28.82
N PRO A 315 5.32 6.20 28.71
CA PRO A 315 3.92 6.09 29.09
C PRO A 315 3.71 6.50 30.55
N LYS A 316 2.60 7.17 30.85
CA LYS A 316 2.21 7.48 32.22
C LYS A 316 1.34 6.37 32.80
N ASP A 317 1.30 6.26 34.12
CA ASP A 317 0.54 5.22 34.83
C ASP A 317 -0.97 5.29 34.60
N ASP A 318 -1.51 6.43 34.14
CA ASP A 318 -2.93 6.65 33.84
C ASP A 318 -3.27 6.53 32.34
N GLU A 319 -2.34 6.04 31.52
CA GLU A 319 -2.52 5.84 30.09
C GLU A 319 -2.69 4.35 29.74
N ASP A 320 -3.94 3.92 29.64
CA ASP A 320 -4.31 2.51 29.48
C ASP A 320 -4.47 2.06 28.01
N PHE A 321 -4.17 2.95 27.05
CA PHE A 321 -4.25 2.68 25.61
C PHE A 321 -2.91 2.20 25.02
N ALA A 322 -2.98 1.55 23.85
CA ALA A 322 -1.79 1.02 23.18
C ALA A 322 -0.83 2.11 22.66
N PHE A 323 0.46 1.95 22.96
CA PHE A 323 1.59 2.73 22.45
C PHE A 323 2.32 2.01 21.31
N ARG A 324 3.00 2.79 20.46
CA ARG A 324 3.68 2.23 19.28
C ARG A 324 5.01 2.90 18.95
N SER A 325 5.98 2.07 18.59
CA SER A 325 7.11 2.42 17.74
C SER A 325 7.34 1.36 16.66
N ASN A 326 7.91 1.77 15.54
CA ASN A 326 8.15 0.93 14.37
C ASN A 326 9.45 1.37 13.68
N ALA A 327 10.43 0.47 13.57
CA ALA A 327 11.63 0.71 12.79
C ALA A 327 11.35 0.41 11.31
N ILE A 328 11.59 1.38 10.43
CA ILE A 328 11.19 1.35 9.02
C ILE A 328 12.36 1.00 8.12
N ALA A 329 13.54 1.59 8.33
CA ALA A 329 14.69 1.40 7.46
C ALA A 329 16.00 1.31 8.26
N ILE A 330 16.99 0.60 7.70
CA ILE A 330 18.33 0.38 8.24
C ILE A 330 19.37 0.44 7.11
N ASN A 331 20.50 1.11 7.32
CA ASN A 331 21.62 1.08 6.38
C ASN A 331 22.79 0.18 6.86
N GLU A 332 23.83 0.05 6.04
CA GLU A 332 25.01 -0.77 6.37
C GLU A 332 25.82 -0.24 7.57
N SER A 333 25.64 1.04 7.95
CA SER A 333 26.27 1.63 9.13
C SER A 333 25.56 1.24 10.44
N GLY A 334 24.37 0.64 10.34
CA GLY A 334 23.51 0.29 11.47
C GLY A 334 22.64 1.46 11.95
N LEU A 335 22.52 2.54 11.17
CA LEU A 335 21.58 3.62 11.47
C LEU A 335 20.15 3.14 11.20
N ILE A 336 19.33 3.16 12.25
CA ILE A 336 17.93 2.72 12.17
C ILE A 336 17.02 3.91 12.35
N VAL A 337 16.07 4.04 11.43
CA VAL A 337 15.07 5.11 11.45
C VAL A 337 13.67 4.55 11.39
N GLY A 338 12.71 5.30 11.89
CA GLY A 338 11.31 4.91 11.79
C GLY A 338 10.39 5.88 12.48
N THR A 339 9.38 5.36 13.15
CA THR A 339 8.38 6.17 13.83
C THR A 339 8.21 5.75 15.28
N SER A 340 7.86 6.72 16.13
CA SER A 340 7.44 6.45 17.49
C SER A 340 6.36 7.42 17.93
N ASP A 341 5.50 6.98 18.85
CA ASP A 341 4.72 7.88 19.66
C ASP A 341 5.65 8.79 20.50
N VAL A 342 5.35 10.10 20.46
CA VAL A 342 6.07 11.18 21.15
C VAL A 342 5.08 12.19 21.74
N ARG A 343 5.58 13.12 22.57
CA ARG A 343 4.80 14.17 23.21
C ARG A 343 4.80 15.45 22.37
N TYR A 344 3.64 15.88 21.89
CA TYR A 344 3.50 17.04 21.03
C TYR A 344 3.87 18.33 21.77
N LYS A 345 4.98 18.97 21.35
CA LYS A 345 5.55 20.19 21.93
C LYS A 345 5.77 20.05 23.45
N GLY A 346 6.20 18.85 23.87
CA GLY A 346 6.39 18.50 25.29
C GLY A 346 5.10 18.45 26.12
N ARG A 347 3.93 18.44 25.49
CA ARG A 347 2.62 18.32 26.16
C ARG A 347 2.15 16.88 26.19
N ASP A 348 1.09 16.63 26.96
CA ASP A 348 0.51 15.29 27.10
C ASP A 348 -0.11 14.75 25.82
N THR A 349 -0.44 15.63 24.86
CA THR A 349 -0.93 15.23 23.54
C THR A 349 0.08 14.34 22.84
N ARG A 350 -0.34 13.12 22.52
CA ARG A 350 0.47 12.14 21.79
C ARG A 350 0.32 12.30 20.27
N ILE A 351 1.44 12.24 19.57
CA ILE A 351 1.49 12.12 18.11
C ILE A 351 2.55 11.09 17.72
N THR A 352 2.53 10.61 16.48
CA THR A 352 3.54 9.68 15.96
C THR A 352 4.46 10.43 15.01
N MET A 353 5.75 10.49 15.32
CA MET A 353 6.75 11.30 14.60
C MET A 353 7.90 10.45 14.04
N PRO A 354 8.59 10.93 13.00
CA PRO A 354 9.88 10.40 12.57
C PRO A 354 10.91 10.45 13.68
N VAL A 355 11.63 9.34 13.87
CA VAL A 355 12.66 9.20 14.89
C VAL A 355 13.86 8.41 14.37
N ILE A 356 15.00 8.62 15.02
CA ILE A 356 16.20 7.80 14.92
C ILE A 356 16.29 6.94 16.18
N PHE A 357 16.55 5.64 16.00
CA PHE A 357 16.86 4.71 17.09
C PHE A 357 18.37 4.55 17.17
N GLU A 358 18.99 5.10 18.22
CA GLU A 358 20.45 5.09 18.34
C GLU A 358 20.89 5.06 19.80
N ASN A 359 21.86 4.19 20.13
CA ASN A 359 22.46 4.09 21.47
C ASN A 359 21.44 3.82 22.60
N GLY A 360 20.35 3.11 22.30
CA GLY A 360 19.26 2.84 23.25
C GLY A 360 18.37 4.05 23.52
N GLU A 361 18.51 5.13 22.74
CA GLU A 361 17.65 6.32 22.78
C GLU A 361 16.81 6.43 21.50
N VAL A 362 15.63 7.01 21.63
CA VAL A 362 14.74 7.35 20.52
C VAL A 362 14.69 8.86 20.37
N LYS A 363 15.22 9.37 19.25
CA LYS A 363 15.42 10.82 19.03
C LYS A 363 14.56 11.34 17.91
N GLU A 364 13.82 12.40 18.18
CA GLU A 364 13.14 13.19 17.15
C GLU A 364 14.15 14.09 16.44
N PHE A 365 13.99 14.25 15.13
CA PHE A 365 14.83 15.15 14.32
C PHE A 365 14.03 16.22 13.58
N ILE A 366 12.70 16.16 13.59
CA ILE A 366 11.82 17.18 13.01
C ILE A 366 11.31 18.10 14.11
N ASP A 367 11.54 19.41 13.95
CA ASP A 367 11.08 20.42 14.91
C ASP A 367 9.55 20.59 14.85
N GLN A 368 8.87 20.20 15.93
CA GLN A 368 7.43 20.32 16.03
C GLN A 368 6.95 21.78 16.15
N GLU A 369 7.80 22.73 16.54
CA GLU A 369 7.45 24.15 16.64
C GLU A 369 7.06 24.76 15.28
N ASP A 370 7.50 24.14 14.18
CA ASP A 370 7.11 24.47 12.80
C ASP A 370 5.76 23.87 12.33
N ASP A 371 4.97 23.40 13.31
CA ASP A 371 3.62 22.81 13.17
C ASP A 371 3.56 21.49 12.40
N TRP A 372 4.67 20.74 12.37
CA TRP A 372 4.67 19.34 11.94
C TRP A 372 3.97 18.47 13.00
N ILE A 373 3.03 17.64 12.57
CA ILE A 373 2.13 16.88 13.46
C ILE A 373 2.20 15.36 13.29
N SER A 374 2.85 14.90 12.22
CA SER A 374 3.14 13.49 11.96
C SER A 374 4.18 13.37 10.85
N GLY A 375 4.69 12.17 10.62
CA GLY A 375 5.56 11.86 9.49
C GLY A 375 6.10 10.45 9.56
N GLN A 376 6.86 10.06 8.54
CA GLN A 376 7.53 8.77 8.49
C GLN A 376 8.78 8.84 7.59
N PRO A 377 9.95 8.37 8.07
CA PRO A 377 11.07 8.00 7.20
C PRO A 377 10.68 6.83 6.32
N LEU A 378 11.15 6.81 5.07
CA LEU A 378 10.90 5.73 4.12
C LEU A 378 12.19 5.03 3.67
N ALA A 379 13.32 5.73 3.63
CA ALA A 379 14.62 5.15 3.29
C ALA A 379 15.77 5.87 3.98
N VAL A 380 16.93 5.21 4.05
CA VAL A 380 18.19 5.76 4.53
C VAL A 380 19.34 5.21 3.68
N ASN A 381 20.21 6.08 3.16
CA ASN A 381 21.38 5.64 2.38
C ASN A 381 22.62 5.42 3.26
N ASN A 382 23.72 4.96 2.67
CA ASN A 382 24.97 4.66 3.38
C ASN A 382 25.76 5.91 3.78
N ASP A 383 25.33 7.09 3.34
CA ASP A 383 25.86 8.39 3.75
C ASP A 383 25.17 8.97 4.99
N ASP A 384 24.30 8.19 5.63
CA ASP A 384 23.43 8.54 6.77
C ASP A 384 22.45 9.68 6.44
N VAL A 385 21.96 9.73 5.20
CA VAL A 385 20.88 10.62 4.78
C VAL A 385 19.57 9.87 4.78
N VAL A 386 18.60 10.39 5.53
CA VAL A 386 17.27 9.81 5.73
C VAL A 386 16.28 10.60 4.89
N VAL A 387 15.42 9.92 4.14
CA VAL A 387 14.34 10.57 3.39
C VAL A 387 12.98 10.03 3.81
N GLY A 388 11.94 10.81 3.56
CA GLY A 388 10.57 10.43 3.88
C GLY A 388 9.63 11.61 3.73
N TYR A 389 8.62 11.69 4.59
CA TYR A 389 7.68 12.80 4.61
C TYR A 389 7.25 13.21 6.01
N ALA A 390 6.85 14.48 6.15
CA ALA A 390 6.16 14.99 7.33
C ALA A 390 4.87 15.69 6.93
N SER A 391 3.89 15.75 7.84
CA SER A 391 2.60 16.39 7.60
C SER A 391 2.43 17.66 8.43
N LYS A 392 1.97 18.71 7.79
CA LYS A 392 1.54 19.97 8.42
C LYS A 392 0.30 20.53 7.74
N ARG A 393 -0.37 21.46 8.42
CA ARG A 393 -1.56 22.11 7.87
C ARG A 393 -1.18 23.27 6.94
N ILE A 394 -1.57 23.19 5.68
CA ILE A 394 -1.37 24.21 4.65
C ILE A 394 -2.74 24.52 4.03
N ASP A 395 -3.13 25.79 3.99
CA ASP A 395 -4.43 26.24 3.46
C ASP A 395 -5.62 25.47 4.04
N GLY A 396 -5.58 25.22 5.36
CA GLY A 396 -6.64 24.54 6.10
C GLY A 396 -6.67 23.01 5.95
N THR A 397 -5.83 22.42 5.11
CA THR A 397 -5.75 20.98 4.83
C THR A 397 -4.42 20.39 5.30
N ASN A 398 -4.39 19.15 5.79
CA ASN A 398 -3.13 18.47 6.08
C ASN A 398 -2.45 18.07 4.76
N ARG A 399 -1.19 18.47 4.59
CA ARG A 399 -0.37 18.17 3.41
C ARG A 399 0.89 17.43 3.85
N THR A 400 1.28 16.39 3.13
CA THR A 400 2.59 15.77 3.32
C THR A 400 3.63 16.53 2.51
N LYS A 401 4.81 16.70 3.07
CA LYS A 401 5.96 17.29 2.39
C LYS A 401 7.11 16.33 2.55
N PHE A 402 7.75 16.00 1.43
CA PHE A 402 8.94 15.18 1.51
C PHE A 402 10.07 15.95 2.20
N PHE A 403 10.93 15.21 2.89
CA PHE A 403 12.12 15.75 3.54
C PHE A 403 13.34 14.90 3.21
N TYR A 404 14.51 15.50 3.38
CA TYR A 404 15.72 14.75 3.72
C TYR A 404 16.31 15.28 5.03
N TYR A 405 16.83 14.37 5.85
CA TYR A 405 17.60 14.65 7.06
C TYR A 405 19.02 14.13 6.86
N ASP A 406 20.00 15.02 7.00
CA ASP A 406 21.42 14.66 6.95
C ASP A 406 21.98 14.62 8.37
N LYS A 407 22.34 13.40 8.82
CA LYS A 407 22.89 13.17 10.16
C LYS A 407 24.21 13.88 10.40
N LYS A 408 25.05 14.07 9.37
CA LYS A 408 26.37 14.70 9.51
C LYS A 408 26.23 16.19 9.83
N SER A 409 25.26 16.87 9.22
CA SER A 409 24.98 18.27 9.48
C SER A 409 23.91 18.51 10.56
N ASP A 410 23.22 17.45 10.98
CA ASP A 410 22.08 17.48 11.89
C ASP A 410 21.00 18.47 11.41
N SER A 411 20.63 18.36 10.13
CA SER A 411 19.70 19.29 9.49
C SER A 411 18.60 18.59 8.68
N VAL A 412 17.38 19.11 8.79
CA VAL A 412 16.22 18.69 7.99
C VAL A 412 15.96 19.74 6.92
N VAL A 413 15.76 19.30 5.69
CA VAL A 413 15.38 20.15 4.57
C VAL A 413 14.09 19.64 3.94
N PHE A 414 13.20 20.57 3.63
CA PHE A 414 11.96 20.35 2.88
C PHE A 414 12.06 21.05 1.53
N PRO A 415 12.47 20.34 0.45
CA PRO A 415 12.62 20.99 -0.85
C PRO A 415 11.29 21.44 -1.46
N THR A 416 11.37 22.24 -2.51
CA THR A 416 10.17 22.68 -3.24
C THR A 416 9.66 21.53 -4.11
N ASP A 417 8.42 21.11 -3.88
CA ASP A 417 7.69 20.16 -4.72
C ASP A 417 7.01 20.87 -5.91
N TYR A 418 5.99 20.25 -6.53
CA TYR A 418 5.34 20.80 -7.73
C TYR A 418 4.72 22.19 -7.51
N PHE A 419 4.13 22.43 -6.34
CA PHE A 419 3.54 23.72 -5.94
C PHE A 419 3.32 23.75 -4.42
N SER A 420 3.19 24.94 -3.82
CA SER A 420 3.19 25.13 -2.36
C SER A 420 2.23 24.23 -1.57
N SER A 421 1.03 23.96 -2.08
CA SER A 421 0.02 23.10 -1.44
C SER A 421 -0.06 21.67 -2.02
N SER A 422 0.94 21.25 -2.80
CA SER A 422 1.10 19.87 -3.28
C SER A 422 1.44 18.96 -2.09
N SER A 423 0.94 17.73 -2.10
CA SER A 423 1.43 16.70 -1.19
C SER A 423 2.54 15.92 -1.88
N SER A 424 3.65 15.64 -1.19
CA SER A 424 4.81 14.91 -1.72
C SER A 424 5.36 13.89 -0.71
N LEU A 425 6.01 12.86 -1.24
CA LEU A 425 6.65 11.77 -0.50
C LEU A 425 7.99 11.43 -1.19
N ALA A 426 9.06 11.22 -0.41
CA ALA A 426 10.31 10.66 -0.91
C ALA A 426 10.36 9.18 -0.52
N ASN A 427 10.27 8.30 -1.52
CA ASN A 427 10.17 6.86 -1.32
C ASN A 427 11.53 6.22 -1.06
N ASP A 428 12.57 6.68 -1.78
CA ASP A 428 13.89 6.06 -1.72
C ASP A 428 15.03 7.04 -2.06
N ILE A 429 16.26 6.69 -1.69
CA ILE A 429 17.48 7.45 -1.91
C ILE A 429 18.69 6.53 -2.12
N ASN A 430 19.46 6.76 -3.18
CA ASN A 430 20.72 6.05 -3.42
C ASN A 430 21.95 6.77 -2.83
N ASP A 431 23.12 6.13 -2.90
CA ASP A 431 24.38 6.69 -2.38
C ASP A 431 24.95 7.81 -3.27
N ASN A 432 24.37 8.04 -4.45
CA ASN A 432 24.68 9.22 -5.28
C ASN A 432 23.93 10.48 -4.81
N GLY A 433 23.09 10.37 -3.77
CA GLY A 433 22.30 11.48 -3.24
C GLY A 433 21.12 11.87 -4.13
N ILE A 434 20.62 10.92 -4.94
CA ILE A 434 19.41 11.08 -5.73
C ILE A 434 18.25 10.45 -4.97
N VAL A 435 17.26 11.28 -4.67
CA VAL A 435 15.99 10.93 -4.04
C VAL A 435 14.95 10.70 -5.13
N VAL A 436 14.13 9.67 -4.99
CA VAL A 436 12.97 9.44 -5.85
C VAL A 436 11.69 9.37 -5.04
N GLY A 437 10.56 9.70 -5.66
CA GLY A 437 9.28 9.71 -4.97
C GLY A 437 8.12 10.10 -5.86
N GLU A 438 7.07 10.61 -5.24
CA GLU A 438 5.85 11.02 -5.92
C GLU A 438 5.22 12.27 -5.29
N GLY A 439 4.54 13.06 -6.12
CA GLY A 439 3.87 14.28 -5.67
C GLY A 439 2.63 14.63 -6.47
N GLU A 440 1.73 15.40 -5.85
CA GLU A 440 0.51 15.88 -6.49
C GLU A 440 0.82 16.93 -7.57
N THR A 441 0.31 16.73 -8.79
CA THR A 441 0.50 17.66 -9.92
C THR A 441 -0.75 18.49 -10.25
N ASP A 442 -1.92 18.08 -9.74
CA ASP A 442 -3.20 18.76 -10.02
C ASP A 442 -3.57 19.78 -8.93
N ILE A 443 -3.77 21.03 -9.34
CA ILE A 443 -4.20 22.15 -8.48
C ILE A 443 -5.72 22.37 -8.45
N TYR A 444 -6.47 21.81 -9.41
CA TYR A 444 -7.90 22.07 -9.63
C TYR A 444 -8.78 21.02 -8.97
N ASN A 445 -8.35 19.75 -8.96
CA ASN A 445 -9.08 18.70 -8.25
C ASN A 445 -8.76 18.77 -6.74
N THR A 446 -9.80 18.80 -5.91
CA THR A 446 -9.66 18.90 -4.44
C THR A 446 -9.97 17.59 -3.72
N SER A 447 -10.52 16.58 -4.39
CA SER A 447 -10.87 15.28 -3.76
C SER A 447 -9.83 14.19 -4.03
N THR A 448 -9.35 14.04 -5.27
CA THR A 448 -8.29 13.08 -5.64
C THR A 448 -7.36 13.71 -6.68
N ARG A 449 -6.21 14.20 -6.22
CA ARG A 449 -5.22 14.82 -7.10
C ARG A 449 -4.37 13.75 -7.79
N ARG A 450 -4.08 13.97 -9.07
CA ARG A 450 -3.13 13.14 -9.81
C ARG A 450 -1.75 13.24 -9.18
N ARG A 451 -1.03 12.12 -9.15
CA ARG A 451 0.35 12.02 -8.68
C ARG A 451 1.23 11.59 -9.83
N GLU A 452 2.44 12.13 -9.84
CA GLU A 452 3.48 11.79 -10.80
C GLU A 452 4.79 11.56 -10.06
N GLY A 453 5.59 10.65 -10.63
CA GLY A 453 6.90 10.31 -10.10
C GLY A 453 7.90 11.45 -10.31
N PHE A 454 8.75 11.69 -9.31
CA PHE A 454 9.81 12.68 -9.40
C PHE A 454 11.17 12.11 -9.01
N MET A 455 12.22 12.82 -9.42
CA MET A 455 13.57 12.70 -8.86
C MET A 455 14.05 14.04 -8.29
N TYR A 456 14.93 13.99 -7.30
CA TYR A 456 15.51 15.16 -6.65
C TYR A 456 16.96 14.86 -6.25
N THR A 457 17.90 15.69 -6.67
CA THR A 457 19.30 15.58 -6.22
C THR A 457 19.50 16.48 -5.01
N ILE A 458 20.11 15.94 -3.94
CA ILE A 458 20.38 16.70 -2.72
C ILE A 458 21.13 18.00 -3.03
N GLY A 459 20.61 19.11 -2.52
CA GLY A 459 21.17 20.46 -2.70
C GLY A 459 20.59 21.24 -3.87
N GLU A 460 19.78 20.61 -4.74
CA GLU A 460 19.02 21.32 -5.77
C GLU A 460 17.80 22.06 -5.19
N ASP A 461 17.24 23.00 -5.96
CA ASP A 461 16.15 23.87 -5.49
C ASP A 461 14.77 23.19 -5.51
N LYS A 462 14.53 22.32 -6.50
CA LYS A 462 13.22 21.70 -6.77
C LYS A 462 13.35 20.31 -7.37
N ILE A 463 12.26 19.55 -7.28
CA ILE A 463 12.11 18.25 -7.93
C ILE A 463 12.07 18.35 -9.47
N VAL A 464 12.36 17.24 -10.13
CA VAL A 464 12.22 17.02 -11.57
C VAL A 464 11.16 15.96 -11.79
N ASN A 465 10.17 16.24 -12.63
CA ASN A 465 9.15 15.28 -13.00
C ASN A 465 9.76 14.21 -13.93
N LEU A 466 9.60 12.93 -13.61
CA LEU A 466 10.13 11.85 -14.44
C LEU A 466 9.46 11.78 -15.81
N ASN A 467 8.19 12.18 -15.92
CA ASN A 467 7.49 12.22 -17.20
C ASN A 467 8.09 13.24 -18.17
N ASP A 468 8.75 14.29 -17.66
CA ASP A 468 9.46 15.28 -18.50
C ASP A 468 10.79 14.72 -19.06
N LEU A 469 11.26 13.56 -18.56
CA LEU A 469 12.51 12.91 -18.98
C LEU A 469 12.28 11.75 -19.95
N LEU A 470 11.02 11.48 -20.32
CA LEU A 470 10.57 10.41 -21.21
C LEU A 470 10.25 10.97 -22.60
N PRO A 471 10.28 10.14 -23.67
CA PRO A 471 9.97 10.60 -25.02
C PRO A 471 8.51 11.02 -25.17
N CYS A 472 8.26 11.97 -26.08
CA CYS A 472 6.89 12.46 -26.34
C CYS A 472 6.05 11.47 -27.15
N PHE A 473 6.72 10.64 -27.96
CA PHE A 473 6.14 9.70 -28.91
C PHE A 473 6.83 8.34 -28.81
N GLU A 474 6.14 7.30 -29.27
CA GLU A 474 6.71 5.98 -29.51
C GLU A 474 7.73 6.03 -30.67
N GLU A 475 8.40 4.90 -30.94
CA GLU A 475 9.43 4.81 -32.01
C GLU A 475 8.90 5.17 -33.42
N ASP A 476 7.59 5.15 -33.62
CA ASP A 476 6.94 5.56 -34.88
C ASP A 476 6.91 7.08 -35.10
N GLY A 477 7.15 7.88 -34.05
CA GLY A 477 7.12 9.34 -34.08
C GLY A 477 5.72 9.96 -34.25
N GLU A 478 4.66 9.16 -34.18
CA GLU A 478 3.26 9.62 -34.38
C GLU A 478 2.39 9.26 -33.16
N THR A 479 2.56 8.07 -32.60
CA THR A 479 1.79 7.60 -31.45
C THR A 479 2.34 8.21 -30.18
N ARG A 480 1.48 8.80 -29.35
CA ARG A 480 1.89 9.33 -28.03
C ARG A 480 2.46 8.22 -27.16
N PHE A 481 3.51 8.57 -26.40
CA PHE A 481 4.11 7.64 -25.46
C PHE A 481 3.06 7.12 -24.48
N LYS A 482 2.90 5.81 -24.40
CA LYS A 482 1.73 5.17 -23.76
C LYS A 482 1.78 5.11 -22.24
N TYR A 483 2.91 5.44 -21.63
CA TYR A 483 3.12 5.35 -20.19
C TYR A 483 3.10 6.73 -19.54
N THR A 484 2.54 6.79 -18.34
CA THR A 484 2.69 7.93 -17.43
C THR A 484 3.18 7.40 -16.09
N VAL A 485 4.37 7.82 -15.66
CA VAL A 485 4.97 7.43 -14.39
C VAL A 485 4.23 8.13 -13.26
N ALA A 486 3.53 7.33 -12.45
CA ALA A 486 2.74 7.80 -11.33
C ALA A 486 3.56 7.83 -10.02
N GLU A 487 4.45 6.85 -9.86
CA GLU A 487 5.27 6.65 -8.67
C GLU A 487 6.68 6.21 -9.05
N ALA A 488 7.69 6.82 -8.44
CA ALA A 488 9.04 6.25 -8.38
C ALA A 488 9.26 5.65 -7.00
N LYS A 489 9.42 4.33 -6.94
CA LYS A 489 9.40 3.56 -5.70
C LYS A 489 10.79 3.34 -5.12
N ALA A 490 11.74 2.91 -5.96
CA ALA A 490 13.09 2.55 -5.57
C ALA A 490 14.11 3.08 -6.58
N ILE A 491 15.35 3.27 -6.15
CA ILE A 491 16.47 3.70 -6.98
C ILE A 491 17.77 3.00 -6.54
N ASN A 492 18.49 2.42 -7.50
CA ASN A 492 19.79 1.80 -7.22
C ASN A 492 20.97 2.77 -7.44
N ASN A 493 22.18 2.35 -7.09
CA ASN A 493 23.41 3.15 -7.25
C ASN A 493 23.86 3.31 -8.71
N ASN A 494 23.25 2.61 -9.66
CA ASN A 494 23.40 2.86 -11.10
C ASN A 494 22.45 3.97 -11.59
N ASN A 495 21.69 4.61 -10.70
CA ASN A 495 20.64 5.58 -10.99
C ASN A 495 19.50 5.00 -11.85
N GLU A 496 19.28 3.70 -11.81
CA GLU A 496 18.10 3.08 -12.39
C GLU A 496 16.94 3.25 -11.41
N ILE A 497 15.82 3.76 -11.90
CA ILE A 497 14.63 4.05 -11.10
C ILE A 497 13.59 2.98 -11.38
N PHE A 498 12.98 2.46 -10.33
CA PHE A 498 11.94 1.44 -10.39
C PHE A 498 10.68 2.01 -9.79
N GLY A 499 9.54 1.80 -10.46
CA GLY A 499 8.29 2.34 -9.96
C GLY A 499 7.07 1.83 -10.71
N VAL A 500 6.04 2.66 -10.71
CA VAL A 500 4.72 2.35 -11.24
C VAL A 500 4.37 3.38 -12.30
N ALA A 501 4.03 2.88 -13.48
CA ALA A 501 3.42 3.68 -14.54
C ALA A 501 1.98 3.23 -14.79
N THR A 502 1.16 4.12 -15.32
CA THR A 502 -0.15 3.78 -15.86
C THR A 502 -0.09 3.68 -17.37
N LYS A 503 -0.80 2.71 -17.95
CA LYS A 503 -1.06 2.62 -19.39
C LYS A 503 -2.53 2.26 -19.64
N THR A 504 -3.02 2.54 -20.84
CA THR A 504 -4.37 2.13 -21.26
C THR A 504 -4.32 0.76 -21.93
N VAL A 505 -5.20 -0.15 -21.53
CA VAL A 505 -5.34 -1.51 -22.08
C VAL A 505 -6.80 -1.84 -22.34
N GLU A 506 -7.06 -2.93 -23.08
CA GLU A 506 -8.40 -3.51 -23.20
C GLU A 506 -8.89 -3.92 -21.81
N LYS A 507 -10.13 -3.54 -21.49
CA LYS A 507 -10.75 -3.85 -20.20
C LYS A 507 -11.07 -5.33 -20.12
N THR A 508 -10.75 -5.94 -18.99
CA THR A 508 -11.03 -7.35 -18.74
C THR A 508 -12.05 -7.57 -17.61
N ASP A 509 -12.86 -8.61 -17.76
CA ASP A 509 -13.80 -9.10 -16.73
C ASP A 509 -13.06 -9.86 -15.60
N SER A 510 -13.82 -10.37 -14.64
CA SER A 510 -13.28 -11.12 -13.49
C SER A 510 -12.60 -12.44 -13.88
N PHE A 511 -12.79 -12.94 -15.09
CA PHE A 511 -12.15 -14.14 -15.63
C PHE A 511 -10.95 -13.81 -16.54
N GLY A 512 -10.71 -12.53 -16.83
CA GLY A 512 -9.66 -12.06 -17.73
C GLY A 512 -10.09 -11.95 -19.19
N ASN A 513 -11.38 -12.09 -19.52
CA ASN A 513 -11.86 -11.93 -20.90
C ASN A 513 -12.10 -10.45 -21.23
N VAL A 514 -11.92 -10.08 -22.49
CA VAL A 514 -12.15 -8.71 -22.97
C VAL A 514 -13.62 -8.33 -22.86
N VAL A 515 -13.89 -7.16 -22.25
CA VAL A 515 -15.22 -6.57 -22.12
C VAL A 515 -15.56 -5.76 -23.36
N VAL A 516 -16.77 -5.97 -23.88
CA VAL A 516 -17.33 -5.17 -24.98
C VAL A 516 -18.60 -4.46 -24.52
N ASP A 517 -18.83 -3.27 -25.08
CA ASP A 517 -20.04 -2.49 -24.86
C ASP A 517 -21.26 -3.12 -25.57
N ILE A 518 -22.44 -2.53 -25.38
CA ILE A 518 -23.70 -2.97 -26.00
C ILE A 518 -23.70 -2.94 -27.54
N ASN A 519 -22.76 -2.19 -28.14
CA ASN A 519 -22.59 -2.06 -29.58
C ASN A 519 -21.52 -3.02 -30.12
N GLY A 520 -20.87 -3.80 -29.25
CA GLY A 520 -19.78 -4.71 -29.59
C GLY A 520 -18.39 -4.04 -29.70
N ASN A 521 -18.22 -2.81 -29.21
CA ASN A 521 -16.92 -2.15 -29.16
C ASN A 521 -16.15 -2.55 -27.90
N THR A 522 -14.85 -2.79 -28.03
CA THR A 522 -13.97 -3.05 -26.88
C THR A 522 -13.94 -1.86 -25.93
N GLU A 523 -14.16 -2.12 -24.64
CA GLU A 523 -13.93 -1.14 -23.59
C GLU A 523 -12.45 -1.10 -23.21
N TYR A 524 -11.97 0.06 -22.75
CA TYR A 524 -10.59 0.26 -22.32
C TYR A 524 -10.54 0.77 -20.89
N GLU A 525 -9.49 0.41 -20.17
CA GLU A 525 -9.22 0.88 -18.81
C GLU A 525 -7.75 1.23 -18.63
N SER A 526 -7.45 2.01 -17.58
CA SER A 526 -6.08 2.32 -17.19
C SER A 526 -5.61 1.33 -16.13
N VAL A 527 -4.43 0.74 -16.34
CA VAL A 527 -3.82 -0.22 -15.42
C VAL A 527 -2.45 0.25 -14.95
N ALA A 528 -2.14 -0.05 -13.70
CA ALA A 528 -0.83 0.12 -13.10
C ALA A 528 0.11 -1.02 -13.50
N VAL A 529 1.30 -0.67 -13.96
CA VAL A 529 2.35 -1.61 -14.37
C VAL A 529 3.68 -1.25 -13.73
N ALA A 530 4.46 -2.29 -13.42
CA ALA A 530 5.82 -2.18 -12.92
C ALA A 530 6.77 -1.77 -14.05
N VAL A 531 7.57 -0.73 -13.81
CA VAL A 531 8.49 -0.18 -14.81
C VAL A 531 9.89 0.03 -14.24
N LYS A 532 10.89 -0.08 -15.11
CA LYS A 532 12.28 0.31 -14.89
C LYS A 532 12.62 1.49 -15.81
N LEU A 533 13.20 2.54 -15.25
CA LEU A 533 13.73 3.68 -15.97
C LEU A 533 15.27 3.62 -15.90
N THR A 534 15.92 3.53 -17.06
CA THR A 534 17.38 3.49 -17.17
C THR A 534 17.91 4.80 -17.75
N PRO A 535 18.91 5.45 -17.14
CA PRO A 535 19.47 6.69 -17.67
C PRO A 535 20.17 6.44 -19.02
N ILE A 536 19.99 7.35 -19.97
CA ILE A 536 20.59 7.33 -21.30
C ILE A 536 21.14 8.72 -21.67
N ASP A 537 22.18 8.75 -22.51
CA ASP A 537 22.73 10.02 -23.02
C ASP A 537 21.71 10.70 -23.96
N GLY A 538 21.27 11.92 -23.64
CA GLY A 538 20.24 12.60 -24.41
C GLY A 538 20.09 14.09 -24.10
N ASN A 539 19.00 14.68 -24.56
CA ASN A 539 18.50 15.98 -24.11
C ASN A 539 16.99 15.85 -23.94
N VAL A 540 16.42 16.60 -22.99
CA VAL A 540 14.97 16.67 -22.79
C VAL A 540 14.27 17.10 -24.08
N GLU A 541 13.27 16.33 -24.49
CA GLU A 541 12.48 16.60 -25.69
C GLU A 541 11.43 17.69 -25.40
N GLU A 542 11.30 18.68 -26.29
CA GLU A 542 10.20 19.67 -26.18
C GLU A 542 8.94 19.11 -26.85
N CYS A 543 8.05 18.52 -26.06
CA CYS A 543 6.76 18.04 -26.56
C CYS A 543 5.88 19.21 -27.01
N GLN A 544 5.27 19.11 -28.20
CA GLN A 544 4.19 20.02 -28.57
C GLN A 544 3.00 19.82 -27.63
N ALA A 545 2.47 20.91 -27.09
CA ALA A 545 1.24 20.91 -26.30
C ALA A 545 0.08 20.37 -27.15
N GLU A 546 -0.76 19.53 -26.55
CA GLU A 546 -1.95 19.01 -27.23
C GLU A 546 -2.85 20.17 -27.70
N GLU A 547 -3.36 20.08 -28.93
CA GLU A 547 -4.68 20.63 -29.21
C GLU A 547 -5.65 19.83 -28.34
N VAL A 548 -6.21 20.47 -27.31
CA VAL A 548 -7.18 19.84 -26.42
C VAL A 548 -8.42 19.51 -27.24
N GLU A 549 -8.46 18.36 -27.91
CA GLU A 549 -9.73 17.73 -28.24
C GLU A 549 -10.33 17.31 -26.89
N GLN A 550 -11.33 18.09 -26.45
CA GLN A 550 -12.13 17.73 -25.29
C GLN A 550 -12.72 16.35 -25.53
N TYR A 551 -12.10 15.31 -24.95
CA TYR A 551 -12.75 14.02 -24.81
C TYR A 551 -13.91 14.23 -23.83
N GLU A 552 -15.08 14.51 -24.41
CA GLU A 552 -16.34 14.61 -23.70
C GLU A 552 -16.64 13.22 -23.13
N ARG A 553 -16.34 13.02 -21.84
CA ARG A 553 -17.00 11.94 -21.10
C ARG A 553 -18.49 12.18 -21.30
N GLN A 554 -19.18 11.27 -22.00
CA GLN A 554 -20.63 11.19 -22.01
C GLN A 554 -21.11 10.74 -20.62
N SER A 555 -20.87 11.57 -19.61
CA SER A 555 -21.72 11.62 -18.44
C SER A 555 -22.99 12.28 -18.93
N ALA A 556 -24.13 11.61 -18.81
CA ALA A 556 -25.42 12.19 -19.17
C ALA A 556 -25.58 13.55 -18.47
N SER A 557 -25.30 14.64 -19.20
CA SER A 557 -25.46 15.98 -18.69
C SER A 557 -26.96 16.25 -18.67
N PHE A 558 -27.55 16.21 -17.48
CA PHE A 558 -28.91 16.67 -17.30
C PHE A 558 -28.93 18.16 -17.67
N PRO A 559 -29.64 18.59 -18.73
CA PRO A 559 -29.63 19.99 -19.11
C PRO A 559 -30.28 20.80 -18.00
N TRP A 560 -29.58 21.81 -17.47
CA TRP A 560 -30.08 22.67 -16.39
C TRP A 560 -31.42 23.37 -16.71
N TYR A 561 -31.80 23.44 -17.99
CA TYR A 561 -33.12 23.90 -18.43
C TYR A 561 -34.27 22.94 -18.03
N ALA A 562 -33.98 21.67 -17.71
CA ALA A 562 -34.98 20.71 -17.21
C ALA A 562 -35.52 21.11 -15.82
N LEU A 563 -34.76 21.87 -15.03
CA LEU A 563 -35.22 22.46 -13.76
C LEU A 563 -36.28 23.56 -13.97
N LEU A 564 -36.34 24.18 -15.17
CA LEU A 564 -37.37 25.19 -15.50
C LEU A 564 -38.74 24.56 -15.81
N LEU A 565 -38.84 23.24 -15.95
CA LEU A 565 -40.10 22.53 -16.21
C LEU A 565 -40.79 22.00 -14.93
N LEU A 566 -40.09 22.01 -13.78
CA LEU A 566 -40.65 21.60 -12.48
C LEU A 566 -41.89 22.42 -12.03
N PRO A 567 -42.02 23.74 -12.30
CA PRO A 567 -43.24 24.49 -11.95
C PRO A 567 -44.46 24.06 -12.77
N PHE A 568 -44.27 23.56 -14.00
CA PHE A 568 -45.38 23.11 -14.86
C PHE A 568 -45.87 21.71 -14.51
N ALA A 569 -44.98 20.84 -13.99
CA ALA A 569 -45.37 19.54 -13.43
C ALA A 569 -46.16 19.70 -12.11
N ALA A 570 -45.79 20.68 -11.27
CA ALA A 570 -46.54 21.01 -10.05
C ALA A 570 -47.94 21.61 -10.35
N ALA A 571 -48.07 22.44 -11.39
CA ALA A 571 -49.37 22.98 -11.82
C ALA A 571 -50.35 21.89 -12.29
N ARG A 572 -49.85 20.76 -12.83
CA ARG A 572 -50.70 19.64 -13.26
C ARG A 572 -51.31 18.85 -12.09
N ARG A 573 -50.73 18.94 -10.88
CA ARG A 573 -51.23 18.31 -9.66
C ARG A 573 -52.24 19.17 -8.88
N ILE A 574 -52.30 20.48 -9.13
CA ILE A 574 -53.22 21.42 -8.46
C ILE A 574 -54.52 21.63 -9.27
N PHE A 575 -54.51 21.41 -10.59
CA PHE A 575 -55.70 21.58 -11.45
C PHE A 575 -56.44 20.29 -11.83
N ARG A 576 -56.16 19.17 -11.15
CA ARG A 576 -57.03 17.99 -11.16
C ARG A 576 -57.75 17.88 -9.81
N LYS A 577 -58.88 18.60 -9.71
CA LYS A 577 -60.03 18.14 -8.93
C LYS A 577 -60.79 17.11 -9.74
#